data_AF-A0A0B1SED3-F1
#
_entry.id   AF-A0A0B1SED3-F1
#
_cell.length_a   1.000
_cell.length_b   1.000
_cell.length_c   1.000
_cell.angle_alpha   90.00
_cell.angle_beta   90.00
_cell.angle_gamma   90.00
#
_symmetry.space_group_name_H-M   'P 1'
#
loop_
_entity.id
_entity.type
_entity.pdbx_description
1 polymer ?
#
loop_
_entity_poly.entity_id
_entity_poly.type
_entity_poly.pdbx_seq_one_letter_code
_entity_poly.pdbx_strand_id
1 'polypeptide(L)'
;MAHHRRYKKATENYVNLAPSYELVLSHNEPSQIESTLAVTVEEGQSLNLKCTAGEGIDERTLRFEKELEEVKGRRSPRSVSQQIFNFDDSAHSGLYECFARTSTGEEYSRRMRVSTKVR
;
A
#
# COMPACT_ATOMS: atom_id res chain seq x y z
N MET A 1 8.21 -3.97 57.82
CA MET A 1 8.59 -2.90 56.88
C MET A 1 8.15 -3.33 55.49
N ALA A 2 7.06 -2.76 54.98
CA ALA A 2 6.44 -3.14 53.73
C ALA A 2 6.92 -2.21 52.60
N HIS A 3 7.72 -2.73 51.67
CA HIS A 3 8.07 -2.03 50.44
C HIS A 3 7.11 -2.45 49.32
N HIS A 4 5.94 -1.82 49.25
CA HIS A 4 5.13 -1.86 48.04
C HIS A 4 5.83 -1.03 46.96
N ARG A 5 6.64 -1.70 46.12
CA ARG A 5 7.07 -1.16 44.84
C ARG A 5 5.80 -0.96 43.98
N ARG A 6 5.33 0.27 43.88
CA ARG A 6 4.39 0.68 42.84
C ARG A 6 5.07 0.45 41.49
N TYR A 7 4.77 -0.67 40.84
CA TYR A 7 5.02 -0.83 39.42
C TYR A 7 4.15 0.19 38.69
N LYS A 8 4.74 1.33 38.32
CA LYS A 8 4.18 2.21 37.31
C LYS A 8 4.20 1.41 36.01
N LYS A 9 3.05 0.87 35.61
CA LYS A 9 2.86 0.33 34.26
C LYS A 9 3.15 1.49 33.31
N ALA A 10 4.24 1.38 32.55
CA ALA A 10 4.48 2.29 31.44
C ALA A 10 3.27 2.13 30.51
N THR A 11 2.48 3.19 30.36
CA THR A 11 1.54 3.31 29.25
C THR A 11 2.39 3.30 28.00
N GLU A 12 2.46 2.13 27.34
CA GLU A 12 3.03 1.99 26.02
C GLU A 12 2.38 3.07 25.14
N ASN A 13 3.20 4.01 24.67
CA ASN A 13 2.83 4.97 23.64
C ASN A 13 2.58 4.18 22.36
N TYR A 14 1.41 3.55 22.23
CA TYR A 14 0.96 2.97 20.98
C TYR A 14 0.72 4.13 20.03
N VAL A 15 1.71 4.41 19.18
CA VAL A 15 1.52 5.22 18.00
C VAL A 15 0.56 4.43 17.12
N ASN A 16 -0.67 4.92 16.95
CA ASN A 16 -1.59 4.37 15.96
C ASN A 16 -0.99 4.62 14.57
N LEU A 17 -0.20 3.66 14.10
CA LEU A 17 0.36 3.68 12.75
C LEU A 17 -0.75 3.38 11.76
N ALA A 18 -0.84 4.19 10.71
CA ALA A 18 -1.75 3.93 9.61
C ALA A 18 -1.44 2.55 8.99
N PRO A 19 -2.45 1.70 8.71
CA PRO A 19 -2.23 0.45 8.00
C PRO A 19 -1.54 0.71 6.66
N SER A 20 -0.59 -0.16 6.32
CA SER A 20 0.14 -0.08 5.06
C SER A 20 -0.17 -1.30 4.20
N TYR A 21 -0.55 -1.08 2.95
CA TYR A 21 -0.78 -2.12 1.96
C TYR A 21 0.24 -1.99 0.83
N GLU A 22 0.81 -3.11 0.42
CA GLU A 22 1.92 -3.14 -0.54
C GLU A 22 1.63 -4.08 -1.71
N LEU A 23 1.83 -3.54 -2.91
CA LEU A 23 1.94 -4.27 -4.15
C LEU A 23 3.43 -4.39 -4.50
N VAL A 24 3.85 -5.61 -4.80
CA VAL A 24 5.20 -5.89 -5.30
C VAL A 24 5.05 -6.28 -6.76
N LEU A 25 5.83 -5.63 -7.62
CA LEU A 25 5.98 -6.02 -9.02
C LEU A 25 7.22 -6.88 -9.14
N SER A 26 7.10 -8.13 -9.56
CA SER A 26 8.25 -9.02 -9.74
C SER A 26 7.99 -10.01 -10.88
N HIS A 27 9.03 -10.32 -11.66
CA HIS A 27 8.99 -11.33 -12.72
C HIS A 27 8.50 -12.71 -12.27
N ASN A 28 8.71 -13.05 -11.00
CA ASN A 28 8.40 -14.37 -10.43
C ASN A 28 6.98 -14.45 -9.85
N GLU A 29 6.24 -13.34 -9.80
CA GLU A 29 4.87 -13.30 -9.31
C GLU A 29 3.90 -13.33 -10.50
N PRO A 30 2.90 -14.23 -10.54
CA PRO A 30 2.03 -14.36 -11.70
C PRO A 30 1.30 -13.04 -11.99
N SER A 31 1.46 -12.54 -13.21
CA SER A 31 0.81 -11.35 -13.71
C SER A 31 -0.71 -11.57 -13.84
N GLN A 32 -1.44 -10.89 -12.96
CA GLN A 32 -2.78 -10.32 -13.17
C GLN A 32 -4.08 -11.16 -13.28
N ILE A 33 -4.12 -12.49 -13.41
CA ILE A 33 -5.43 -13.13 -13.74
C ILE A 33 -6.22 -13.73 -12.55
N GLU A 34 -5.61 -14.20 -11.46
CA GLU A 34 -6.38 -14.96 -10.43
C GLU A 34 -6.45 -14.38 -9.01
N SER A 35 -5.65 -13.37 -8.64
CA SER A 35 -5.69 -12.83 -7.27
C SER A 35 -5.75 -11.31 -7.24
N THR A 36 -6.96 -10.79 -7.00
CA THR A 36 -7.16 -9.38 -6.62
C THR A 36 -7.20 -9.31 -5.09
N LEU A 37 -6.25 -8.58 -4.49
CA LEU A 37 -6.26 -8.32 -3.05
C LEU A 37 -7.43 -7.37 -2.75
N ALA A 38 -8.37 -7.80 -1.92
CA ALA A 38 -9.44 -6.94 -1.42
C ALA A 38 -9.00 -6.25 -0.13
N VAL A 39 -9.02 -4.92 -0.13
CA VAL A 39 -8.69 -4.08 1.03
C VAL A 39 -9.93 -3.26 1.38
N THR A 40 -10.39 -3.40 2.63
CA THR A 40 -11.57 -2.69 3.12
C THR A 40 -11.16 -1.69 4.18
N VAL A 41 -11.51 -0.41 3.98
CA VAL A 41 -11.08 0.72 4.80
C VAL A 41 -12.31 1.47 5.32
N GLU A 42 -12.22 2.07 6.51
CA GLU A 42 -13.27 2.98 7.00
C GLU A 42 -13.05 4.40 6.46
N GLU A 43 -14.15 5.10 6.15
CA GLU A 43 -14.04 6.52 5.80
C GLU A 43 -13.40 7.32 6.92
N GLY A 44 -12.56 8.29 6.53
CA GLY A 44 -11.77 9.10 7.44
C GLY A 44 -10.55 8.39 8.04
N GLN A 45 -10.37 7.09 7.80
CA GLN A 45 -9.19 6.37 8.26
C GLN A 45 -7.96 6.79 7.44
N SER A 46 -6.79 6.81 8.09
CA SER A 46 -5.53 6.95 7.38
C SER A 46 -5.05 5.59 6.86
N LEU A 47 -4.41 5.57 5.69
CA LEU A 47 -3.72 4.39 5.17
C LEU A 47 -2.50 4.79 4.34
N ASN A 48 -1.58 3.85 4.14
CA ASN A 48 -0.45 4.00 3.25
C ASN A 48 -0.50 2.92 2.17
N LEU A 49 -0.60 3.34 0.91
CA LEU A 49 -0.51 2.45 -0.23
C LEU A 49 0.90 2.50 -0.80
N LYS A 50 1.47 1.34 -1.12
CA LYS A 50 2.84 1.26 -1.62
C LYS A 50 2.93 0.31 -2.81
N CYS A 51 3.70 0.75 -3.79
CA CYS A 51 4.10 -0.02 -4.95
C CYS A 51 5.62 -0.18 -4.92
N THR A 52 6.12 -1.40 -4.96
CA THR A 52 7.56 -1.70 -4.86
C THR A 52 8.04 -2.51 -6.05
N ALA A 53 9.14 -2.08 -6.65
CA ALA A 53 9.88 -2.82 -7.66
C ALA A 53 10.62 -3.99 -6.98
N GLY A 54 10.19 -5.21 -7.28
CA GLY A 54 10.84 -6.46 -6.92
C GLY A 54 12.10 -6.73 -7.74
N GLU A 55 12.61 -7.95 -7.67
CA GLU A 55 13.81 -8.33 -8.42
C GLU A 55 13.57 -8.27 -9.94
N GLY A 56 14.56 -7.76 -10.69
CA GLY A 56 14.54 -7.65 -12.15
C GLY A 56 13.69 -6.51 -12.74
N ILE A 57 13.03 -5.70 -11.89
CA ILE A 57 12.24 -4.55 -12.33
C ILE A 57 13.08 -3.28 -12.36
N ASP A 58 12.99 -2.50 -13.44
CA ASP A 58 13.59 -1.17 -13.49
C ASP A 58 12.79 -0.17 -12.64
N GLU A 59 13.40 0.21 -11.52
CA GLU A 59 12.92 1.21 -10.58
C GLU A 59 12.56 2.56 -11.23
N ARG A 60 13.19 2.92 -12.35
CA ARG A 60 12.96 4.19 -13.05
C ARG A 60 11.66 4.18 -13.85
N THR A 61 11.22 3.01 -14.30
CA THR A 61 9.99 2.86 -15.09
C THR A 61 8.78 2.47 -14.24
N LEU A 62 9.00 2.16 -12.95
CA LEU A 62 7.94 1.84 -12.00
C LEU A 62 6.90 2.98 -11.92
N ARG A 63 5.62 2.64 -12.05
CA ARG A 63 4.48 3.51 -11.84
C ARG A 63 3.52 2.85 -10.87
N PHE A 64 2.89 3.67 -10.07
CA PHE A 64 1.79 3.24 -9.21
C PHE A 64 0.52 3.83 -9.78
N GLU A 65 -0.43 2.98 -10.15
CA GLU A 65 -1.62 3.38 -10.91
C GLU A 65 -2.89 3.03 -10.15
N LYS A 66 -3.89 3.91 -10.27
CA LYS A 66 -5.28 3.70 -9.86
C LYS A 66 -6.11 3.81 -11.13
N GLU A 67 -6.74 2.71 -11.54
CA GLU A 67 -7.62 2.68 -12.72
C GLU A 67 -6.96 3.27 -13.97
N LEU A 68 -5.68 2.91 -14.21
CA LEU A 68 -4.83 3.39 -15.31
C LEU A 68 -4.37 4.86 -15.20
N GLU A 69 -4.70 5.55 -14.10
CA GLU A 69 -4.18 6.88 -13.80
C GLU A 69 -3.01 6.81 -12.81
N GLU A 70 -1.94 7.54 -13.09
CA GLU A 70 -0.76 7.55 -12.21
C GLU A 70 -1.08 8.23 -10.87
N VAL A 71 -0.86 7.48 -9.80
CA VAL A 71 -0.96 7.94 -8.42
C VAL A 71 0.23 8.83 -8.11
N LYS A 72 -0.05 10.10 -7.77
CA LYS A 72 0.96 11.05 -7.30
C LYS A 72 1.41 10.70 -5.88
N GLY A 73 2.38 9.80 -5.79
CA GLY A 73 2.99 9.35 -4.54
C GLY A 73 4.40 9.90 -4.30
N ARG A 74 4.90 9.69 -3.08
CA ARG A 74 6.32 9.86 -2.75
C ARG A 74 7.12 8.74 -3.39
N ARG A 75 8.10 9.10 -4.21
CA ARG A 75 9.03 8.15 -4.84
C ARG A 75 10.26 7.95 -3.97
N SER A 76 10.60 6.69 -3.72
CA SER A 76 11.87 6.22 -3.20
C SER A 76 12.61 5.48 -4.33
N PRO A 77 13.88 5.08 -4.16
CA PRO A 77 14.59 4.30 -5.17
C PRO A 77 13.76 3.12 -5.67
N ARG A 78 13.27 2.28 -4.75
CA ARG A 78 12.56 1.04 -5.10
C ARG A 78 11.04 1.12 -5.10
N SER A 79 10.45 2.26 -4.75
CA SER A 79 9.00 2.27 -4.50
C SER A 79 8.33 3.61 -4.76
N VAL A 80 7.03 3.57 -5.01
CA VAL A 80 6.15 4.73 -4.99
C VAL A 80 5.12 4.49 -3.88
N SER A 81 4.97 5.44 -2.96
CA SER A 81 4.01 5.33 -1.85
C SER A 81 3.07 6.52 -1.81
N GLN A 82 1.78 6.26 -1.61
CA GLN A 82 0.76 7.27 -1.38
C GLN A 82 0.23 7.16 0.04
N GLN A 83 0.43 8.24 0.81
CA GLN A 83 -0.15 8.36 2.14
C GLN A 83 -1.50 9.08 2.04
N ILE A 84 -2.56 8.42 2.49
CA ILE A 84 -3.91 8.96 2.56
C ILE A 84 -4.21 9.20 4.03
N PHE A 85 -4.40 10.46 4.43
CA PHE A 85 -4.65 10.81 5.84
C PHE A 85 -6.12 10.70 6.21
N ASN A 86 -7.02 10.91 5.25
CA ASN A 86 -8.46 10.89 5.43
C ASN A 86 -9.07 10.18 4.22
N PHE A 87 -9.30 8.87 4.35
CA PHE A 87 -9.87 8.07 3.28
C PHE A 87 -11.29 8.53 2.93
N ASP A 88 -11.56 8.58 1.63
CA ASP A 88 -12.82 9.03 1.04
C ASP A 88 -13.12 8.06 -0.09
N ASP A 89 -14.31 7.45 -0.08
CA ASP A 89 -14.64 6.40 -1.05
C ASP A 89 -14.57 6.93 -2.48
N SER A 90 -15.13 8.12 -2.71
CA SER A 90 -15.27 8.71 -4.05
C SER A 90 -13.92 9.04 -4.69
N ALA A 91 -12.94 9.45 -3.88
CA ALA A 91 -11.62 9.83 -4.37
C ALA A 91 -10.61 8.68 -4.36
N HIS A 92 -10.67 7.80 -3.35
CA HIS A 92 -9.60 6.85 -3.05
C HIS A 92 -9.97 5.40 -3.28
N SER A 93 -11.26 5.03 -3.34
CA SER A 93 -11.63 3.67 -3.72
C SER A 93 -11.33 3.42 -5.19
N GLY A 94 -10.99 2.18 -5.52
CA GLY A 94 -10.63 1.81 -6.89
C GLY A 94 -9.70 0.62 -6.97
N LEU A 95 -9.25 0.36 -8.19
CA LEU A 95 -8.31 -0.72 -8.51
C LEU A 95 -6.91 -0.15 -8.65
N TYR A 96 -6.02 -0.60 -7.77
CA TYR A 96 -4.62 -0.19 -7.73
C TYR A 96 -3.73 -1.28 -8.30
N GLU A 97 -2.71 -0.87 -9.07
CA GLU A 97 -1.71 -1.77 -9.66
C GLU A 97 -0.34 -1.09 -9.79
N CYS A 98 0.71 -1.90 -9.72
CA CYS A 98 2.05 -1.48 -10.12
C CYS A 98 2.26 -1.81 -11.59
N PHE A 99 2.92 -0.91 -12.28
CA PHE A 99 3.31 -1.05 -13.67
C PHE A 99 4.80 -0.75 -13.82
N ALA A 100 5.50 -1.47 -14.69
CA ALA A 100 6.82 -1.05 -15.15
C ALA A 100 7.03 -1.44 -16.61
N ARG A 101 7.86 -0.65 -17.30
CA ARG A 101 8.36 -0.98 -18.64
C ARG A 101 9.68 -1.69 -18.53
N THR A 102 9.79 -2.85 -19.15
CA THR A 102 11.03 -3.62 -19.27
C THR A 102 11.44 -3.74 -20.74
N SER A 103 12.65 -4.22 -21.00
CA SER A 103 13.14 -4.40 -22.37
C SER A 103 12.31 -5.40 -23.19
N THR A 104 11.57 -6.28 -22.52
CA THR A 104 10.74 -7.34 -23.11
C THR A 104 9.27 -6.96 -23.22
N GLY A 105 8.83 -5.83 -22.65
CA GLY A 105 7.44 -5.39 -22.72
C GLY A 105 6.99 -4.62 -21.48
N GLU A 106 5.73 -4.80 -21.14
CA GLU A 106 5.07 -4.18 -20.00
C GLU A 106 4.76 -5.25 -18.96
N GLU A 107 5.06 -4.94 -17.70
CA GLU A 107 4.84 -5.84 -16.58
C GLU A 107 3.96 -5.19 -15.54
N TYR A 108 3.11 -6.02 -14.93
CA TYR A 108 2.12 -5.59 -13.98
C TYR A 108 2.08 -6.49 -12.76
N SER A 109 1.87 -5.89 -11.60
CA SER A 109 1.70 -6.64 -10.35
C SER A 109 0.32 -7.28 -10.31
N ARG A 110 0.08 -8.09 -9.28
CA ARG A 110 -1.29 -8.34 -8.83
C ARG A 110 -2.05 -7.04 -8.58
N ARG A 111 -3.38 -7.10 -8.64
CA ARG A 111 -4.25 -5.94 -8.42
C ARG A 111 -4.73 -5.86 -6.99
N MET A 112 -4.96 -4.66 -6.51
CA MET A 112 -5.54 -4.40 -5.18
C MET A 112 -6.80 -3.55 -5.33
N ARG A 113 -7.94 -4.09 -4.94
CA ARG A 113 -9.19 -3.35 -4.87
C ARG A 113 -9.33 -2.75 -3.48
N VAL A 114 -9.27 -1.43 -3.40
CA VAL A 114 -9.53 -0.67 -2.16
C VAL A 114 -10.97 -0.20 -2.19
N SER A 115 -11.73 -0.46 -1.13
CA SER A 115 -13.11 -0.01 -0.99
C SER A 115 -13.45 0.35 0.46
N THR A 116 -14.50 1.13 0.65
CA THR A 116 -15.07 1.34 1.98
C THR A 116 -15.67 0.06 2.58
N LYS A 117 -15.69 -0.03 3.91
CA LYS A 117 -16.54 -1.01 4.62
C LYS A 117 -18.00 -0.62 4.38
N VAL A 118 -18.77 -1.53 3.79
CA VAL A 118 -20.23 -1.37 3.72
C VAL A 118 -20.75 -1.30 5.15
N ARG A 119 -21.44 -0.21 5.48
CA ARG A 119 -22.09 0.00 6.78
C ARG A 119 -23.28 -0.93 6.98
#